data_AF-A0A8T1ZF78-F1
#
_entry.id   AF-A0A8T1ZF78-F1
#
_cell.length_a   1.000
_cell.length_b   1.000
_cell.length_c   1.000
_cell.angle_alpha   90.00
_cell.angle_beta   90.00
_cell.angle_gamma   90.00
#
_symmetry.space_group_name_H-M   'P 1'
#
loop_
_entity.id
_entity.type
_entity.pdbx_description
1 polymer ?
#
loop_
_entity_poly.entity_id
_entity_poly.type
_entity_poly.pdbx_seq_one_letter_code
_entity_poly.pdbx_strand_id
1 'polypeptide(L)' 'MSVSMRCEKCRSEALKIGAKTTGVTFVGIEGEEKDKVMVIGEGVDAACLVVRLRKKVGFADIISVTDVDDT' A
#
# COMPACT_ATOMS: atom_id res chain seq x y z
N MET A 1 1.60 -5.16 -0.39
CA MET A 1 2.58 -4.81 0.67
C MET A 1 1.95 -5.05 2.04
N SER A 2 2.69 -5.52 3.05
CA SER A 2 2.17 -5.70 4.43
C SER A 2 2.44 -4.43 5.23
N VAL A 3 1.53 -4.06 6.12
CA VAL A 3 1.62 -2.86 6.96
C VAL A 3 1.01 -3.17 8.32
N SER A 4 1.76 -2.90 9.39
CA SER A 4 1.30 -3.01 10.77
C SER A 4 0.28 -1.92 11.11
N MET A 5 -1.01 -2.18 10.89
CA MET A 5 -2.11 -1.23 11.10
C MET A 5 -2.97 -1.61 12.31
N ARG A 6 -2.65 -1.06 13.50
CA ARG A 6 -3.34 -1.43 14.76
C ARG A 6 -4.74 -0.82 14.94
N CYS A 7 -5.17 0.06 14.03
CA CYS A 7 -6.35 0.90 14.24
C CYS A 7 -7.00 1.35 12.93
N GLU A 8 -8.27 1.76 12.97
CA GLU A 8 -8.97 2.27 11.77
C GLU A 8 -8.38 3.58 11.22
N LYS A 9 -7.85 4.44 12.10
CA LYS A 9 -7.12 5.64 11.68
C LYS A 9 -5.87 5.27 10.89
N CYS A 10 -5.18 4.21 11.33
CA CYS A 10 -3.97 3.67 10.70
C CYS A 10 -4.30 3.14 9.29
N ARG A 11 -5.40 2.39 9.16
CA ARG A 11 -5.92 1.88 7.89
C ARG A 11 -6.31 3.01 6.93
N SER A 12 -7.01 4.02 7.44
CA SER A 12 -7.40 5.20 6.66
C SER A 12 -6.19 5.99 6.16
N GLU A 13 -5.14 6.13 6.97
CA GLU A 13 -3.92 6.83 6.57
C GLU A 13 -3.12 6.02 5.54
N ALA A 14 -3.05 4.70 5.67
CA ALA A 14 -2.43 3.83 4.67
C ALA A 14 -3.09 3.97 3.29
N LEU A 15 -4.42 3.94 3.24
CA LEU A 15 -5.20 4.16 2.01
C LEU A 15 -4.93 5.55 1.42
N LYS A 16 -4.92 6.61 2.25
CA LYS A 16 -4.61 7.97 1.80
C LYS A 16 -3.21 8.09 1.22
N ILE A 17 -2.21 7.43 1.81
CA ILE A 17 -0.83 7.45 1.32
C ILE A 17 -0.75 6.73 -0.03
N GLY A 18 -1.38 5.57 -0.18
CA GLY A 18 -1.47 4.84 -1.44
C GLY A 18 -2.16 5.68 -2.52
N ALA A 19 -3.36 6.22 -2.25
CA ALA A 19 -4.12 7.03 -3.19
C ALA A 19 -3.42 8.33 -3.63
N LYS A 20 -2.55 8.90 -2.78
CA LYS A 20 -1.77 10.11 -3.10
C LYS A 20 -0.45 9.80 -3.82
N THR A 21 -0.13 8.53 -4.06
CA THR A 21 1.09 8.15 -4.75
C THR A 21 0.89 8.28 -6.25
N THR A 22 1.84 8.92 -6.93
CA THR A 22 1.80 9.12 -8.38
C THR A 22 1.75 7.76 -9.09
N GLY A 23 0.91 7.68 -10.12
CA GLY A 23 0.74 6.46 -10.92
C GLY A 23 -0.32 5.50 -10.39
N VAL A 24 -0.83 5.67 -9.16
CA VAL A 24 -1.83 4.78 -8.57
C VAL A 24 -3.20 4.98 -9.19
N THR A 25 -3.83 3.88 -9.62
CA THR A 25 -5.20 3.82 -10.12
C THR A 25 -6.15 3.15 -9.12
N PHE A 26 -5.64 2.23 -8.29
CA PHE A 26 -6.40 1.56 -7.24
C PHE A 26 -5.57 1.35 -5.99
N VAL A 27 -6.22 1.49 -4.83
CA VAL A 27 -5.69 1.12 -3.52
C VAL A 27 -6.75 0.41 -2.70
N GLY A 28 -6.37 -0.68 -2.05
CA GLY A 28 -7.26 -1.48 -1.20
C GLY A 28 -6.55 -2.02 0.04
N ILE A 29 -7.34 -2.40 1.05
CA ILE A 29 -6.85 -3.18 2.18
C ILE A 29 -7.38 -4.60 2.04
N GLU A 30 -6.48 -5.57 2.16
CA GLU A 30 -6.74 -7.00 2.04
C GLU A 30 -6.10 -7.78 3.20
N GLY A 31 -6.26 -9.11 3.17
CA GLY A 31 -5.82 -10.02 4.22
C GLY A 31 -6.86 -10.18 5.33
N GLU A 32 -6.91 -11.37 5.94
CA GLU A 32 -7.85 -11.66 7.04
C GLU A 32 -7.66 -10.69 8.22
N GLU A 33 -6.41 -10.34 8.51
CA GLU A 33 -6.06 -9.38 9.56
C GLU A 33 -6.15 -7.91 9.11
N LYS A 34 -6.52 -7.65 7.85
CA LYS A 34 -6.55 -6.32 7.23
C LYS A 34 -5.20 -5.61 7.34
N ASP A 35 -4.13 -6.36 7.16
CA ASP A 35 -2.73 -5.97 7.30
C ASP A 35 -2.05 -5.76 5.93
N LYS A 36 -2.71 -6.05 4.82
CA LYS A 36 -2.14 -5.91 3.48
C LYS A 36 -2.72 -4.70 2.77
N VAL A 37 -1.85 -3.89 2.16
CA VAL A 37 -2.22 -2.82 1.24
C VAL A 37 -1.93 -3.28 -0.18
N MET A 38 -2.98 -3.39 -0.99
CA MET A 38 -2.91 -3.64 -2.42
C MET A 38 -2.87 -2.30 -3.16
N VAL A 39 -1.97 -2.18 -4.12
CA VAL A 39 -1.84 -0.99 -4.97
C VAL A 39 -1.71 -1.45 -6.41
N ILE A 40 -2.48 -0.84 -7.29
CA ILE A 40 -2.42 -1.03 -8.74
C ILE A 40 -2.20 0.33 -9.37
N GLY A 41 -1.33 0.39 -10.38
CA GLY A 41 -1.00 1.63 -11.05
C GLY A 41 0.20 1.49 -11.98
N GLU A 42 0.39 2.49 -12.85
CA GLU A 42 1.52 2.57 -13.77
C GLU A 42 2.54 3.59 -13.28
N GLY A 43 3.83 3.25 -13.30
CA GLY A 43 4.89 4.15 -12.82
C GLY A 43 4.89 4.37 -11.30
N VAL A 44 4.33 3.44 -10.53
CA VAL A 44 4.31 3.50 -9.06
C VAL A 44 5.69 3.17 -8.49
N ASP A 45 6.30 4.13 -7.81
CA ASP A 45 7.52 3.89 -7.03
C ASP A 45 7.20 3.14 -5.71
N ALA A 46 7.23 1.81 -5.79
CA ALA A 46 6.95 0.93 -4.66
C ALA A 46 7.92 1.14 -3.47
N ALA A 47 9.18 1.48 -3.74
CA ALA A 47 10.18 1.72 -2.70
C ALA A 47 9.88 3.02 -1.94
N CYS A 48 9.56 4.10 -2.64
CA CYS A 48 9.14 5.35 -2.01
C CYS A 48 7.83 5.18 -1.23
N LEU A 49 6.87 4.42 -1.77
CA LEU A 49 5.61 4.14 -1.10
C LEU A 49 5.82 3.38 0.22
N VAL A 50 6.61 2.30 0.24
CA VAL A 50 6.85 1.56 1.49
C VAL A 50 7.57 2.42 2.53
N VAL A 51 8.49 3.28 2.12
CA VAL A 51 9.17 4.24 3.02
C VAL A 51 8.16 5.23 3.63
N ARG A 52 7.19 5.73 2.85
CA ARG A 52 6.13 6.62 3.37
C ARG A 52 5.23 5.91 4.38
N LEU A 53 4.89 4.65 4.13
CA LEU A 53 4.10 3.83 5.06
C LEU A 53 4.85 3.59 6.38
N ARG A 54 6.14 3.24 6.30
CA ARG A 54 7.03 3.10 7.47
C ARG A 54 7.09 4.36 8.33
N LYS A 55 7.11 5.53 7.70
CA LYS A 55 7.18 6.82 8.40
C LYS A 55 5.87 7.25 9.07
N LYS A 56 4.72 6.92 8.48
CA LYS A 56 3.43 7.50 8.89
C LYS A 56 2.44 6.52 9.51
N VAL A 57 2.57 5.24 9.23
CA VAL A 57 1.58 4.23 9.63
C VAL A 57 2.19 3.23 10.61
N GLY A 58 3.31 2.61 10.24
CA GLY A 58 3.96 1.58 11.03
C GLY A 58 4.88 0.72 10.16
N PHE A 59 5.45 -0.35 10.73
CA PHE A 59 6.28 -1.30 9.98
C PHE A 59 5.55 -1.76 8.72
N ALA A 60 6.25 -1.73 7.59
CA ALA A 60 5.70 -2.09 6.30
C ALA A 60 6.77 -2.77 5.44
N ASP A 61 6.38 -3.80 4.70
CA ASP A 61 7.26 -4.54 3.80
C ASP A 61 6.61 -4.77 2.44
N ILE A 62 7.44 -4.76 1.40
CA ILE A 62 7.02 -5.13 0.06
C ILE A 62 6.98 -6.66 0.02
N ILE A 63 5.79 -7.23 -0.17
CA ILE A 63 5.59 -8.70 -0.25
C ILE A 63 5.80 -9.18 -1.69
N SER A 64 5.21 -8.48 -2.64
CA SER A 64 5.26 -8.79 -4.06
C SER A 64 5.10 -7.53 -4.88
N VAL A 65 5.71 -7.53 -6.06
CA VAL A 65 5.49 -6.59 -7.16
C VAL A 65 5.40 -7.44 -8.41
N THR A 66 4.30 -7.30 -9.13
CA THR A 66 4.01 -8.03 -10.35
C THR A 66 3.38 -7.06 -11.34
N ASP A 67 3.71 -7.23 -12.61
CA ASP A 67 3.01 -6.53 -13.67
C ASP A 67 1.55 -6.98 -13.71
N VAL A 68 0.68 -6.06 -14.13
CA VAL A 68 -0.71 -6.38 -14.44
C VAL A 68 -0.73 -6.73 -15.91
N ASP A 69 -0.17 -7.88 -16.26
CA ASP A 69 -0.22 -8.33 -17.65
C ASP A 69 -1.68 -8.59 -18.03
N ASP A 70 -2.15 -7.81 -19.02
CA ASP A 70 -3.39 -7.99 -19.76
C ASP A 70 -3.54 -9.46 -20.20
N THR A 71 -4.78 -9.94 -20.15
CA THR A 71 -5.16 -11.28 -20.66
C THR A 71 -4.90 -11.40 -22.16
#